data_AF-A0A0Q6VSC7-F1
#
_entry.id   AF-A0A0Q6VSC7-F1
#
_cell.length_a   1.000
_cell.length_b   1.000
_cell.length_c   1.000
_cell.angle_alpha   90.00
_cell.angle_beta   90.00
_cell.angle_gamma   90.00
#
_symmetry.space_group_name_H-M   'P 1'
#
loop_
_entity.id
_entity.type
_entity.pdbx_description
1 polymer ?
#
loop_
_entity_poly.entity_id
_entity_poly.type
_entity_poly.pdbx_seq_one_letter_code
_entity_poly.pdbx_strand_id
1 'polypeptide(L)'
;MLHNRFLRLGAIGALICVSLADPALAGSGGSLPWEGPLEQIQQSITGPVAGYIALAAVAIAGGMLIFGGELNDFARRLVYVVLVAGILLGATTIVGLFGSTGASIGGSFVAEQSAVPNANRVRGGEGRHG
;
A
#
# COMPACT_ATOMS: atom_id res chain seq x y z
N MET A 1 -6.64 29.71 -8.97
CA MET A 1 -5.81 28.50 -9.24
C MET A 1 -5.12 27.92 -7.99
N LEU A 2 -5.04 28.62 -6.86
CA LEU A 2 -4.40 28.07 -5.64
C LEU A 2 -5.25 27.04 -4.87
N HIS A 3 -6.58 27.19 -4.83
CA HIS A 3 -7.47 26.32 -4.05
C HIS A 3 -7.38 24.82 -4.41
N ASN A 4 -7.18 24.50 -5.70
CA ASN A 4 -7.04 23.11 -6.15
C ASN A 4 -5.71 22.47 -5.72
N ARG A 5 -4.67 23.29 -5.45
CA ARG A 5 -3.38 22.81 -4.94
C ARG A 5 -3.46 22.50 -3.45
N PHE A 6 -4.15 23.34 -2.68
CA PHE A 6 -4.43 23.11 -1.26
C PHE A 6 -5.29 21.85 -1.04
N LEU A 7 -6.31 21.65 -1.88
CA LEU A 7 -7.15 20.44 -1.81
C LEU A 7 -6.37 19.15 -2.10
N ARG A 8 -5.46 19.18 -3.09
CA ARG A 8 -4.61 18.02 -3.45
C ARG A 8 -3.56 17.71 -2.39
N LEU A 9 -2.95 18.74 -1.79
CA LEU A 9 -2.00 18.57 -0.68
C LEU A 9 -2.68 18.05 0.58
N GLY A 10 -3.90 18.51 0.89
CA GLY A 10 -4.69 18.02 2.01
C GLY A 10 -5.07 16.54 1.88
N ALA A 11 -5.45 16.09 0.67
CA ALA A 11 -5.80 14.70 0.42
C ALA A 11 -4.61 13.73 0.58
N ILE A 12 -3.41 14.15 0.14
CA ILE A 12 -2.19 13.35 0.30
C ILE A 12 -1.77 13.28 1.78
N GLY A 13 -1.86 14.40 2.51
CA GLY A 13 -1.57 14.44 3.95
C GLY A 13 -2.48 13.52 4.76
N ALA A 14 -3.78 13.48 4.45
CA ALA A 14 -4.73 12.58 5.11
C ALA A 14 -4.40 11.09 4.88
N LEU A 15 -3.98 10.73 3.66
CA LEU A 15 -3.64 9.35 3.29
C LEU A 15 -2.35 8.87 3.97
N ILE A 16 -1.39 9.79 4.17
CA ILE A 16 -0.16 9.53 4.92
C ILE A 16 -0.47 9.36 6.42
N CYS A 17 -1.31 10.21 7.03
CA CYS A 17 -1.70 10.04 8.43
C CYS A 17 -2.41 8.70 8.71
N VAL A 18 -3.23 8.19 7.77
CA VAL A 18 -3.90 6.89 7.91
C VAL A 18 -2.92 5.72 7.82
N SER A 19 -1.82 5.85 7.08
CA SER A 19 -0.82 4.79 6.92
C SER A 19 0.24 4.74 8.03
N LEU A 20 0.38 5.81 8.83
CA LEU A 20 1.23 5.85 10.03
C LEU A 20 0.48 5.53 11.34
N ALA A 21 -0.80 5.15 11.27
CA ALA A 21 -1.55 4.75 12.45
C ALA A 21 -1.11 3.35 12.90
N ASP A 22 -0.11 3.28 13.78
CA ASP A 22 0.26 2.05 14.48
C ASP A 22 -0.89 1.56 15.37
N PRO A 23 -1.14 0.23 15.45
CA PRO A 23 -2.10 -0.33 16.39
C PRO A 23 -1.60 -0.09 17.82
N ALA A 24 -2.29 0.78 18.55
CA ALA A 24 -2.02 1.01 19.97
C ALA A 24 -2.37 -0.24 20.78
N LEU A 25 -1.38 -1.11 21.00
CA LEU A 25 -1.46 -2.21 21.95
C LEU A 25 -1.38 -1.64 23.38
N ALA A 26 -2.55 -1.37 23.98
CA ALA A 26 -2.66 -1.08 25.40
C ALA A 26 -2.51 -2.40 26.18
N GLY A 27 -1.32 -2.60 26.75
CA GLY A 27 -0.99 -3.75 27.59
C GLY A 27 -1.81 -3.77 28.89
N SER A 28 -2.18 -4.99 29.26
CA SER A 28 -2.80 -5.45 30.51
C SER A 28 -2.45 -4.64 31.76
N GLY A 29 -3.43 -3.99 32.38
CA GLY A 29 -3.23 -3.15 33.56
C GLY A 29 -4.46 -2.93 34.46
N GLY A 30 -5.17 -4.00 34.85
CA GLY A 30 -5.91 -4.05 36.12
C GLY A 30 -7.17 -3.19 36.31
N SER A 31 -8.33 -3.77 36.00
CA SER A 31 -9.59 -3.77 36.78
C SER A 31 -10.09 -2.48 37.47
N LEU A 32 -9.97 -1.32 36.82
CA LEU A 32 -10.66 -0.11 37.29
C LEU A 32 -12.11 -0.11 36.76
N PRO A 33 -13.13 0.23 37.58
CA PRO A 33 -14.55 0.12 37.20
C PRO A 33 -14.98 1.00 36.02
N TRP A 34 -14.16 2.00 35.66
CA TRP A 34 -14.35 2.86 34.49
C TRP A 34 -13.65 2.34 33.22
N GLU A 35 -12.85 1.28 33.31
CA GLU A 35 -12.13 0.74 32.16
C GLU A 35 -13.09 0.01 31.20
N GLY A 36 -14.08 -0.73 31.70
CA GLY A 36 -15.09 -1.40 30.87
C GLY A 36 -15.89 -0.44 29.96
N PRO A 37 -16.41 0.69 30.48
CA PRO A 37 -17.03 1.72 29.64
C PRO A 37 -16.10 2.34 28.59
N LEU A 38 -14.82 2.55 28.91
CA LEU A 38 -13.84 3.09 27.97
C LEU A 38 -13.46 2.08 26.88
N GLU A 39 -13.31 0.81 27.25
CA GLU A 39 -13.05 -0.29 26.32
C GLU A 39 -14.25 -0.51 25.38
N GLN A 40 -15.48 -0.34 25.87
CA GLN A 40 -16.70 -0.40 25.05
C GLN A 40 -16.81 0.76 24.04
N ILE A 41 -16.32 1.95 24.40
CA ILE A 41 -16.21 3.08 23.46
C ILE A 41 -15.14 2.79 22.40
N GLN A 42 -14.00 2.24 22.81
CA GLN A 42 -12.95 1.85 21.86
C GLN A 42 -13.47 0.77 20.90
N GLN A 43 -14.10 -0.28 21.42
CA GLN A 43 -14.71 -1.33 20.61
C GLN A 43 -15.86 -0.84 19.72
N SER A 44 -16.61 0.20 20.09
CA SER A 44 -17.66 0.73 19.21
C SER A 44 -17.11 1.59 18.06
N ILE A 45 -15.93 2.21 18.24
CA ILE A 45 -15.25 2.98 17.20
C ILE A 45 -14.47 2.07 16.24
N THR A 46 -13.83 1.00 16.74
CA THR A 46 -13.07 0.04 15.90
C THR A 46 -13.81 -1.24 15.56
N GLY A 47 -15.01 -1.47 16.11
CA GLY A 47 -15.77 -2.70 15.93
C GLY A 47 -16.76 -2.70 14.75
N PRO A 48 -17.60 -3.75 14.64
CA PRO A 48 -18.51 -3.96 13.51
C PRO A 48 -19.50 -2.80 13.28
N VAL A 49 -19.84 -2.06 14.34
CA VAL A 49 -20.75 -0.91 14.30
C VAL A 49 -20.22 0.19 13.37
N ALA A 50 -18.93 0.50 13.44
CA ALA A 50 -18.30 1.47 12.55
C ALA A 50 -18.38 1.02 11.09
N GLY A 51 -18.25 -0.30 10.83
CA GLY A 51 -18.43 -0.88 9.50
C GLY A 51 -19.85 -0.67 8.94
N TYR A 52 -20.89 -0.87 9.74
CA TYR A 52 -22.28 -0.62 9.31
C TYR A 52 -22.56 0.86 9.03
N ILE A 53 -22.01 1.76 9.84
CA ILE A 53 -22.12 3.21 9.62
C ILE A 53 -21.40 3.61 8.31
N ALA A 54 -20.20 3.06 8.07
CA ALA A 54 -19.48 3.31 6.82
C ALA A 54 -20.25 2.82 5.59
N LEU A 55 -20.85 1.62 5.67
CA LEU A 55 -21.69 1.07 4.60
C LEU A 55 -22.90 1.99 4.34
N ALA A 56 -23.59 2.43 5.39
CA ALA A 56 -24.72 3.36 5.27
C ALA A 56 -24.29 4.70 4.63
N ALA A 57 -23.14 5.25 5.04
CA ALA A 57 -22.61 6.49 4.48
C ALA A 57 -22.30 6.36 2.98
N VAL A 58 -21.70 5.25 2.55
CA VAL A 58 -21.43 4.97 1.13
C VAL A 58 -22.73 4.84 0.34
N ALA A 59 -23.75 4.17 0.89
CA ALA A 59 -25.05 4.04 0.24
C ALA A 59 -25.76 5.39 0.07
N ILE A 60 -25.70 6.26 1.09
CA ILE A 60 -26.26 7.62 1.03
C ILE A 60 -25.50 8.47 0.01
N ALA A 61 -24.16 8.42 0.03
CA ALA A 61 -23.33 9.15 -0.94
C ALA A 61 -23.60 8.70 -2.38
N GLY A 62 -23.71 7.39 -2.62
CA GLY A 62 -24.09 6.81 -3.90
C GLY A 62 -25.52 7.18 -4.32
N GLY A 63 -26.47 7.17 -3.39
CA GLY A 63 -27.86 7.58 -3.64
C GLY A 63 -27.96 9.07 -4.00
N MET A 64 -27.25 9.94 -3.26
CA MET A 64 -27.14 11.37 -3.59
C MET A 64 -26.50 11.59 -4.96
N LEU A 65 -25.59 10.72 -5.37
CA LEU A 65 -25.00 10.76 -6.71
C LEU A 65 -26.03 10.54 -7.82
N ILE A 66 -26.91 9.54 -7.64
CA ILE A 66 -27.87 9.09 -8.66
C ILE A 66 -29.09 10.02 -8.74
N PHE A 67 -29.52 10.57 -7.61
CA PHE A 67 -30.75 11.37 -7.53
C PHE A 67 -30.51 12.86 -7.26
N GLY A 68 -29.30 13.28 -6.87
CA GLY A 68 -28.97 14.65 -6.45
C GLY A 68 -28.73 15.67 -7.57
N GLY A 69 -29.27 15.46 -8.78
CA GLY A 69 -29.29 16.44 -9.89
C GLY A 69 -27.94 16.74 -10.57
N GLU A 70 -26.81 16.49 -9.92
CA GLU A 70 -25.46 16.81 -10.42
C GLU A 70 -24.71 15.60 -11.00
N LEU A 71 -25.43 14.52 -11.30
CA LEU A 71 -24.89 13.24 -11.76
C LEU A 71 -24.04 13.41 -13.02
N ASN A 72 -24.45 14.28 -13.95
CA ASN A 72 -23.70 14.55 -15.17
C ASN A 72 -22.31 15.15 -14.90
N ASP A 73 -22.18 16.05 -13.92
CA ASP A 73 -20.91 16.65 -13.53
C ASP A 73 -20.04 15.66 -12.75
N PHE A 74 -20.63 14.86 -11.87
CA PHE A 74 -19.91 13.80 -11.16
C PHE A 74 -19.40 12.72 -12.12
N ALA A 75 -20.25 12.20 -13.01
CA ALA A 75 -19.89 11.18 -14.00
C ALA A 75 -18.75 11.67 -14.90
N ARG A 76 -18.81 12.93 -15.33
CA ARG A 76 -17.72 13.54 -16.11
C ARG A 76 -16.40 13.54 -15.34
N ARG A 77 -16.43 13.86 -14.04
CA ARG A 77 -15.25 13.77 -13.16
C ARG A 77 -14.75 12.34 -12.98
N LEU A 78 -15.65 11.39 -12.79
CA LEU A 78 -15.34 9.98 -12.60
C LEU A 78 -14.64 9.40 -13.84
N VAL A 79 -15.15 9.72 -15.03
CA VAL A 79 -14.55 9.30 -16.31
C VAL A 79 -13.10 9.76 -16.41
N TYR A 80 -12.77 11.00 -16.03
CA TYR A 80 -11.38 11.46 -16.05
C TYR A 80 -10.48 10.68 -15.08
N VAL A 81 -10.96 10.39 -13.88
CA VAL A 81 -10.20 9.61 -12.89
C VAL A 81 -9.94 8.19 -13.38
N VAL A 82 -10.97 7.52 -13.90
CA VAL A 82 -10.87 6.16 -14.45
C VAL A 82 -9.98 6.12 -15.69
N LEU A 83 -10.10 7.11 -16.59
CA LEU A 83 -9.27 7.19 -17.79
C LEU A 83 -7.79 7.32 -17.43
N VAL A 84 -7.43 8.19 -16.48
CA VAL A 84 -6.05 8.32 -16.00
C VAL A 84 -5.57 7.03 -15.33
N ALA A 85 -6.36 6.44 -14.43
CA ALA A 85 -6.01 5.19 -13.77
C ALA A 85 -5.80 4.04 -14.77
N GLY A 86 -6.69 3.91 -15.75
CA GLY A 86 -6.60 2.90 -16.81
C GLY A 86 -5.36 3.06 -17.68
N ILE A 87 -5.00 4.31 -18.04
CA ILE A 87 -3.75 4.58 -18.75
C ILE A 87 -2.55 4.21 -17.89
N LEU A 88 -2.51 4.55 -16.61
CA LEU A 88 -1.39 4.21 -15.71
C LEU A 88 -1.24 2.69 -15.54
N LEU A 89 -2.35 1.97 -15.37
CA LEU A 89 -2.36 0.51 -15.29
C LEU A 89 -1.87 -0.12 -16.61
N GLY A 90 -2.40 0.33 -17.75
CA GLY A 90 -2.00 -0.14 -19.08
C GLY A 90 -0.60 0.31 -19.53
N ALA A 91 -0.07 1.41 -19.00
CA ALA A 91 1.26 1.89 -19.36
C ALA A 91 2.35 0.87 -18.98
N THR A 92 2.16 0.14 -17.87
CA THR A 92 3.10 -0.90 -17.44
C THR A 92 3.22 -2.03 -18.46
N THR A 93 2.12 -2.41 -19.12
CA THR A 93 2.12 -3.47 -20.13
C THR A 93 2.81 -2.98 -21.41
N ILE A 94 2.53 -1.75 -21.84
CA ILE A 94 3.18 -1.13 -23.01
C ILE A 94 4.70 -0.98 -22.79
N VAL A 95 5.12 -0.50 -21.64
CA VAL A 95 6.55 -0.38 -21.29
C VAL A 95 7.22 -1.76 -21.26
N GLY A 96 6.54 -2.79 -20.76
CA GLY A 96 7.04 -4.16 -20.78
C GLY A 96 7.30 -4.71 -22.18
N LEU A 97 6.44 -4.38 -23.15
CA LEU A 97 6.59 -4.80 -24.55
C LEU A 97 7.83 -4.17 -25.21
N PHE A 98 8.10 -2.89 -24.96
CA PHE A 98 9.28 -2.23 -25.53
C PHE A 98 10.57 -2.41 -24.71
N GLY A 99 10.47 -2.65 -23.40
CA GLY A 99 11.61 -2.96 -22.54
C GLY A 99 12.18 -4.36 -22.76
N SER A 100 11.34 -5.34 -23.07
CA SER A 100 11.77 -6.72 -23.37
C SER A 100 12.33 -6.88 -24.79
N THR A 101 11.83 -6.12 -25.76
CA THR A 101 12.28 -6.16 -27.16
C THR A 101 13.41 -5.15 -27.46
N GLY A 102 13.68 -4.23 -26.53
CA GLY A 102 14.60 -3.10 -26.73
C GLY A 102 16.06 -3.30 -26.28
N ALA A 103 16.40 -4.38 -25.56
CA ALA A 103 17.76 -4.57 -25.03
C ALA A 103 18.23 -6.05 -25.02
N SER A 104 18.93 -6.47 -26.09
CA SER A 104 20.34 -6.89 -26.05
C SER A 104 20.78 -7.56 -27.36
N ILE A 105 21.35 -6.76 -28.28
CA ILE A 105 22.55 -7.21 -29.00
C ILE A 105 23.70 -6.71 -28.13
N GLY A 106 24.17 -7.55 -27.22
CA GLY A 106 25.25 -7.21 -26.29
C GLY A 106 25.12 -7.95 -24.96
N GLY A 107 25.84 -9.05 -24.83
CA GLY A 107 26.00 -9.75 -23.55
C GLY A 107 25.91 -11.27 -23.67
N SER A 108 26.86 -11.87 -24.38
CA SER A 108 27.32 -13.22 -24.04
C SER A 108 27.90 -13.20 -22.63
N PHE A 109 27.05 -13.32 -21.63
CA PHE A 109 27.43 -13.74 -20.29
C PHE A 109 26.50 -14.88 -19.91
N VAL A 110 26.81 -16.04 -20.49
CA VAL A 110 26.67 -17.29 -19.75
C VAL A 110 27.50 -17.08 -18.48
N ALA A 111 26.85 -16.67 -17.40
CA ALA A 111 27.40 -16.83 -16.07
C ALA A 111 27.37 -18.33 -15.81
N GLU A 112 28.41 -18.98 -16.31
CA GLU A 112 28.76 -20.35 -16.05
C GLU A 112 28.89 -20.53 -14.54
N GLN A 113 27.82 -21.00 -13.92
CA GLN A 113 27.88 -21.58 -12.59
C GLN A 113 28.42 -23.01 -12.75
N SER A 114 29.71 -23.15 -13.03
CA SER A 114 30.41 -24.43 -12.96
C SER A 114 31.68 -24.30 -12.11
N ALA A 115 31.59 -24.93 -10.94
CA ALA A 115 32.66 -25.58 -10.19
C ALA A 115 34.01 -24.85 -10.01
N VAL A 116 34.18 -24.17 -8.87
CA VAL A 116 35.49 -24.13 -8.20
C VAL A 116 35.40 -24.96 -6.92
N PRO A 117 36.17 -26.06 -6.78
CA PRO A 117 36.22 -26.84 -5.55
C PRO A 117 36.75 -25.98 -4.40
N ASN A 118 36.04 -26.04 -3.28
CA ASN A 118 36.41 -25.44 -2.01
C ASN A 118 37.83 -25.86 -1.57
N ALA A 119 38.81 -24.97 -1.77
CA ALA A 119 40.19 -25.13 -1.30
C ALA A 119 40.38 -24.67 0.16
N ASN A 120 39.36 -24.82 1.00
CA ASN A 120 39.47 -24.67 2.45
C ASN A 120 39.43 -26.03 3.15
N ARG A 121 40.33 -26.93 2.76
CA ARG A 121 40.75 -28.04 3.63
C ARG A 121 41.98 -27.61 4.41
N VAL A 122 41.69 -27.12 5.62
CA VAL A 122 42.43 -27.44 6.84
C VAL A 122 43.88 -26.96 6.86
N ARG A 123 44.03 -25.72 7.31
CA ARG A 123 45.17 -25.28 8.12
C ARG A 123 45.13 -26.04 9.46
N GLY A 124 45.85 -27.16 9.55
CA GLY A 124 46.33 -27.76 10.80
C GLY A 124 47.86 -27.77 10.71
N GLY A 125 48.57 -26.98 11.53
CA GLY A 125 49.09 -27.47 12.82
C GLY A 125 50.25 -28.45 12.54
N GLU A 126 51.51 -28.00 12.57
CA GLU A 126 52.38 -28.15 13.77
C GLU A 126 52.74 -29.62 14.02
N GLY A 127 53.98 -30.10 14.08
CA GLY A 127 55.33 -29.53 14.02
C GLY A 127 56.34 -30.69 14.19
N ARG A 128 57.63 -30.37 14.09
CA ARG A 128 58.82 -31.11 14.61
C ARG A 128 59.05 -32.57 14.18
N HIS A 129 60.34 -32.92 14.26
CA HIS A 129 60.98 -34.24 14.11
C HIS A 129 61.32 -34.58 12.65
N GLY A 130 62.59 -34.74 12.27
CA GLY A 130 63.86 -34.71 13.00
C GLY A 130 65.02 -34.70 12.01
#